data_AF-A0A8C3F547-F1
#
_entry.id   AF-A0A8C3F547-F1
#
_cell.length_a   1.000
_cell.length_b   1.000
_cell.length_c   1.000
_cell.angle_alpha   90.00
_cell.angle_beta   90.00
_cell.angle_gamma   90.00
#
_symmetry.space_group_name_H-M   'P 1'
#
loop_
_entity.id
_entity.type
_entity.pdbx_description
1 polymer ?
#
loop_
_entity_poly.entity_id
_entity_poly.type
_entity_poly.pdbx_seq_one_letter_code
_entity_poly.pdbx_strand_id
1 'polypeptide(L)'
;MGIDMKIHRWVRNWLKGRLQRVVLKGELSGWREVTSGVPQGSVFGPILFNLFITDLGTKCRSGLIKFADDTKLGGIANSEKDRDILQGDLDDLVNWSNSNKMKFNSEKCKVMHLGITNKNFSYKLGTHQLDVMEEEKDLRVLVDRRMTMSQQCDVAVKKANAVLGCIRRGISSRDKEVLVPLYKALVRPHLEYCVQFWSPMFKKDEIKLERVQRRATRMIRGMEKLPYERRLEELGLFTLTKRRLRGDMIALF
;
A
#
# COMPACT_ATOMS: atom_id res chain seq x y z
N MET A 1 -28.72 -2.44 12.21
CA MET A 1 -27.86 -1.54 13.04
C MET A 1 -28.76 -0.69 13.92
N GLY A 2 -28.61 -0.77 15.25
CA GLY A 2 -29.36 0.06 16.21
C GLY A 2 -28.74 1.46 16.31
N ILE A 3 -29.00 2.32 15.32
CA ILE A 3 -28.53 3.71 15.33
C ILE A 3 -29.64 4.59 15.93
N ASP A 4 -29.31 5.34 16.97
CA ASP A 4 -30.22 6.33 17.56
C ASP A 4 -30.68 7.35 16.51
N MET A 5 -31.96 7.72 16.55
CA MET A 5 -32.59 8.67 15.63
C MET A 5 -31.86 10.03 15.55
N LYS A 6 -31.19 10.45 16.63
CA LYS A 6 -30.34 11.65 16.69
C LYS A 6 -29.11 11.51 15.81
N ILE A 7 -28.41 10.37 15.88
CA ILE A 7 -27.21 10.10 15.08
C ILE A 7 -27.57 10.07 13.61
N HIS A 8 -28.64 9.36 13.25
CA HIS A 8 -29.11 9.29 11.86
C HIS A 8 -29.46 10.69 11.30
N ARG A 9 -30.12 11.54 12.09
CA ARG A 9 -30.43 12.92 11.71
C ARG A 9 -29.17 13.75 11.53
N TRP A 10 -28.20 13.61 12.42
CA TRP A 10 -26.93 14.31 12.32
C TRP A 10 -26.16 13.92 11.05
N VAL A 11 -26.04 12.61 10.75
CA VAL A 11 -25.39 12.12 9.52
C VAL A 11 -26.11 12.66 8.28
N ARG A 12 -27.45 12.64 8.28
CA ARG A 12 -28.25 13.17 7.18
C ARG A 12 -27.98 14.67 6.96
N ASN A 13 -27.97 15.45 8.03
CA ASN A 13 -27.71 16.89 7.96
C ASN A 13 -26.27 17.19 7.49
N TRP A 14 -25.32 16.35 7.89
CA TRP A 14 -23.92 16.47 7.45
C TRP A 14 -23.74 16.19 5.95
N LEU A 15 -24.56 15.30 5.36
CA LEU A 15 -24.48 14.95 3.94
C LEU A 15 -25.28 15.88 3.02
N LYS A 16 -26.42 16.42 3.48
CA LYS A 16 -27.37 17.19 2.67
C LYS A 16 -27.03 18.69 2.59
N GLY A 17 -27.52 19.35 1.54
CA GLY A 17 -27.44 20.81 1.38
C GLY A 17 -26.02 21.35 1.24
N ARG A 18 -25.06 20.49 0.88
CA ARG A 18 -23.66 20.87 0.72
C ARG A 18 -23.46 21.57 -0.62
N LEU A 19 -22.69 22.65 -0.59
CA LEU A 19 -22.25 23.37 -1.77
C LEU A 19 -20.72 23.32 -1.87
N GLN A 20 -20.20 23.32 -3.10
CA GLN A 20 -18.78 23.39 -3.40
C GLN A 20 -18.49 24.49 -4.41
N ARG A 21 -17.28 25.03 -4.37
CA ARG A 21 -16.72 25.95 -5.36
C ARG A 21 -15.21 25.79 -5.42
N VAL A 22 -14.59 26.18 -6.52
CA VAL A 22 -13.13 26.17 -6.70
C VAL A 22 -12.59 27.56 -6.42
N VAL A 23 -11.45 27.63 -5.73
CA VAL A 23 -10.69 28.86 -5.52
C VAL A 23 -9.36 28.72 -6.25
N LEU A 24 -9.10 29.57 -7.25
CA LEU A 24 -7.85 29.57 -7.99
C LEU A 24 -7.25 30.96 -7.97
N LYS A 25 -6.08 31.11 -7.31
CA LYS A 25 -5.37 32.39 -7.18
C LYS A 25 -6.23 33.55 -6.65
N GLY A 26 -7.16 33.26 -5.74
CA GLY A 26 -8.08 34.26 -5.17
C GLY A 26 -9.40 34.43 -5.93
N GLU A 27 -9.51 33.94 -7.17
CA GLU A 27 -10.75 33.93 -7.94
C GLU A 27 -11.66 32.77 -7.51
N LEU A 28 -12.96 33.06 -7.42
CA LEU A 28 -13.98 32.13 -6.91
C LEU A 28 -14.90 31.68 -8.05
N SER A 29 -15.07 30.37 -8.23
CA SER A 29 -16.15 29.88 -9.08
C SER A 29 -17.52 30.10 -8.42
N GLY A 30 -18.59 30.03 -9.21
CA GLY A 30 -19.94 29.91 -8.67
C GLY A 30 -20.12 28.67 -7.79
N TRP A 31 -21.09 28.72 -6.89
CA TRP A 31 -21.48 27.59 -6.04
C TRP A 31 -22.15 26.49 -6.88
N ARG A 32 -21.82 25.23 -6.57
CA ARG A 32 -22.50 24.05 -7.10
C ARG A 32 -22.91 23.13 -5.97
N GLU A 33 -24.09 22.53 -6.08
CA GLU A 33 -24.56 21.55 -5.11
C GLU A 33 -23.76 20.25 -5.20
N VAL A 34 -23.52 19.63 -4.04
CA VAL A 34 -22.88 18.33 -3.92
C VAL A 34 -23.94 17.28 -3.63
N THR A 35 -24.34 16.57 -4.68
CA THR A 35 -25.45 15.60 -4.63
C THR A 35 -25.03 14.21 -4.13
N SER A 36 -23.72 13.90 -4.11
CA SER A 36 -23.19 12.60 -3.67
C SER A 36 -21.79 12.70 -3.05
N GLY A 37 -21.36 11.62 -2.41
CA GLY A 37 -20.02 11.49 -1.81
C GLY A 37 -19.89 12.14 -0.43
N VAL A 38 -18.75 11.89 0.22
CA VAL A 38 -18.41 12.46 1.52
C VAL A 38 -17.39 13.60 1.34
N PRO A 39 -17.40 14.65 2.19
CA PRO A 39 -16.34 15.66 2.24
C PRO A 39 -14.95 15.04 2.40
N GLN A 40 -14.06 15.29 1.42
CA GLN A 40 -12.65 14.92 1.51
C GLN A 40 -11.94 15.74 2.60
N GLY A 41 -11.00 15.11 3.30
CA GLY A 41 -10.29 15.72 4.43
C GLY A 41 -11.08 15.71 5.75
N SER A 42 -12.32 15.21 5.74
CA SER A 42 -13.08 15.02 6.98
C SER A 42 -12.66 13.73 7.70
N VAL A 43 -12.71 13.76 9.04
CA VAL A 43 -12.47 12.58 9.89
C VAL A 43 -13.58 11.52 9.72
N PHE A 44 -14.81 11.97 9.46
CA PHE A 44 -15.98 11.09 9.40
C PHE A 44 -16.23 10.47 8.02
N GLY A 45 -15.76 11.10 6.94
CA GLY A 45 -15.92 10.61 5.57
C GLY A 45 -15.41 9.18 5.37
N PRO A 46 -14.19 8.81 5.81
CA PRO A 46 -13.68 7.44 5.69
C PRO A 46 -14.53 6.40 6.41
N ILE A 47 -15.10 6.74 7.58
CA ILE A 47 -15.97 5.83 8.34
C ILE A 47 -17.25 5.55 7.56
N LEU A 48 -17.91 6.60 7.07
CA LEU A 48 -19.11 6.45 6.24
C LEU A 48 -18.84 5.70 4.95
N PHE A 49 -17.68 5.91 4.33
CA PHE A 49 -17.30 5.18 3.14
C PHE A 49 -17.11 3.69 3.43
N ASN A 50 -16.40 3.32 4.50
CA ASN A 50 -16.25 1.92 4.91
C ASN A 50 -17.60 1.25 5.21
N LEU A 51 -18.51 1.97 5.88
CA LEU A 51 -19.88 1.50 6.11
C LEU A 51 -20.64 1.28 4.80
N PHE A 52 -20.49 2.19 3.83
CA PHE A 52 -21.13 2.10 2.53
C PHE A 52 -20.65 0.89 1.71
N ILE A 53 -19.36 0.56 1.75
CA ILE A 53 -18.79 -0.59 1.03
C ILE A 53 -18.78 -1.88 1.84
N THR A 54 -19.44 -1.93 3.00
CA THR A 54 -19.34 -3.09 3.91
C THR A 54 -19.92 -4.34 3.27
N ASP A 55 -21.04 -4.22 2.54
CA ASP A 55 -21.74 -5.32 1.86
C ASP A 55 -21.13 -5.70 0.50
N LEU A 56 -20.20 -4.89 -0.02
CA LEU A 56 -19.41 -5.23 -1.21
C LEU A 56 -18.69 -6.56 -1.00
N GLY A 57 -18.95 -7.52 -1.89
CA GLY A 57 -18.33 -8.84 -1.88
C GLY A 57 -19.04 -9.90 -1.04
N THR A 58 -20.17 -9.58 -0.40
CA THR A 58 -20.93 -10.55 0.41
C THR A 58 -21.44 -11.76 -0.37
N LYS A 59 -21.54 -11.65 -1.70
CA LYS A 59 -21.92 -12.74 -2.61
C LYS A 59 -20.72 -13.50 -3.21
N CYS A 60 -19.51 -12.93 -3.09
CA CYS A 60 -18.33 -13.53 -3.70
C CYS A 60 -17.99 -14.85 -2.99
N ARG A 61 -17.64 -15.85 -3.80
CA ARG A 61 -17.17 -17.17 -3.32
C ARG A 61 -15.68 -17.16 -3.04
N SER A 62 -14.94 -16.34 -3.79
CA SER A 62 -13.49 -16.18 -3.66
C SER A 62 -13.14 -15.11 -2.61
N GLY A 63 -11.87 -15.06 -2.21
CA GLY A 63 -11.39 -14.10 -1.24
C GLY A 63 -11.45 -12.68 -1.78
N LEU A 64 -12.10 -11.77 -1.04
CA LEU A 64 -12.13 -10.34 -1.34
C LEU A 64 -11.40 -9.55 -0.26
N ILE A 65 -10.38 -8.80 -0.65
CA ILE A 65 -9.62 -7.91 0.22
C ILE A 65 -9.93 -6.47 -0.17
N LYS A 66 -10.25 -5.62 0.80
CA LYS A 66 -10.63 -4.22 0.59
C LYS A 66 -9.71 -3.28 1.38
N PHE A 67 -9.24 -2.23 0.74
CA PHE A 67 -8.54 -1.11 1.38
C PHE A 67 -9.04 0.20 0.78
N ALA A 68 -9.93 0.90 1.48
CA ALA A 68 -10.67 2.02 0.90
C ALA A 68 -11.30 1.61 -0.45
N ASP A 69 -11.06 2.35 -1.53
CA ASP A 69 -11.55 2.04 -2.87
C ASP A 69 -10.79 0.90 -3.57
N ASP A 70 -9.57 0.59 -3.13
CA ASP A 70 -8.78 -0.52 -3.68
C ASP A 70 -9.39 -1.86 -3.24
N THR A 71 -9.88 -2.63 -4.21
CA THR A 71 -10.51 -3.94 -3.99
C THR A 71 -9.78 -5.01 -4.79
N LYS A 72 -9.50 -6.15 -4.15
CA LYS A 72 -8.78 -7.28 -4.75
C LYS A 72 -9.59 -8.55 -4.59
N LEU A 73 -9.91 -9.17 -5.72
CA LEU A 73 -10.53 -10.49 -5.77
C LEU A 73 -9.44 -11.51 -6.06
N GLY A 74 -9.34 -12.54 -5.23
CA GLY A 74 -8.35 -13.62 -5.37
C GLY A 74 -8.98 -14.98 -5.12
N GLY A 75 -8.66 -15.93 -5.98
CA GLY A 75 -9.14 -17.31 -5.89
C GLY A 75 -8.27 -18.26 -6.70
N ILE A 76 -8.58 -19.55 -6.59
CA ILE A 76 -7.93 -20.60 -7.38
C ILE A 76 -8.35 -20.42 -8.85
N ALA A 77 -7.47 -20.76 -9.79
CA ALA A 77 -7.73 -20.62 -11.23
C ALA A 77 -7.07 -21.78 -12.03
N ASN A 78 -7.15 -23.00 -11.50
CA ASN A 78 -6.47 -24.17 -12.08
C ASN A 78 -7.34 -24.89 -13.13
N SER A 79 -8.66 -24.68 -13.09
CA SER A 79 -9.64 -25.30 -13.98
C SER A 79 -10.62 -24.27 -14.56
N GLU A 80 -11.35 -24.66 -15.60
CA GLU A 80 -12.42 -23.81 -16.17
C GLU A 80 -13.53 -23.54 -15.15
N LYS A 81 -13.83 -24.50 -14.29
CA LYS A 81 -14.77 -24.30 -13.17
C LYS A 81 -14.30 -23.19 -12.23
N ASP A 82 -13.00 -23.16 -11.93
CA ASP A 82 -12.44 -22.12 -11.07
C ASP A 82 -12.48 -20.73 -11.75
N ARG A 83 -12.18 -20.69 -13.05
CA ARG A 83 -12.37 -19.48 -13.87
C ARG A 83 -13.81 -18.98 -13.79
N ASP A 84 -14.79 -19.87 -13.95
CA ASP A 84 -16.20 -19.50 -13.96
C ASP A 84 -16.68 -18.97 -12.60
N ILE A 85 -16.12 -19.50 -11.51
CA ILE A 85 -16.34 -18.97 -10.15
C ILE A 85 -15.79 -17.54 -10.04
N LEU A 86 -14.54 -17.31 -10.44
CA LEU A 86 -13.93 -15.99 -10.38
C LEU A 86 -14.62 -14.98 -11.31
N GLN A 87 -15.03 -15.40 -12.51
CA GLN A 87 -15.79 -14.55 -13.42
C GLN A 87 -17.17 -14.21 -12.84
N GLY A 88 -17.88 -15.18 -12.26
CA GLY A 88 -19.15 -14.93 -11.58
C GLY A 88 -19.01 -13.96 -10.40
N ASP A 89 -17.93 -14.07 -9.62
CA ASP A 89 -17.63 -13.12 -8.56
C ASP A 89 -17.39 -11.70 -9.12
N LEU A 90 -16.69 -11.55 -10.26
CA LEU A 90 -16.53 -10.25 -10.93
C LEU A 90 -17.87 -9.68 -11.42
N ASP A 91 -18.75 -10.53 -11.95
CA ASP A 91 -20.07 -10.11 -12.42
C ASP A 91 -20.94 -9.63 -11.25
N ASP A 92 -20.88 -10.31 -10.10
CA ASP A 92 -21.54 -9.90 -8.86
C ASP A 92 -21.01 -8.56 -8.33
N LEU A 93 -19.70 -8.32 -8.40
CA LEU A 93 -19.10 -7.03 -8.05
C LEU A 93 -19.63 -5.92 -8.97
N VAL A 94 -19.70 -6.16 -10.28
CA VAL A 94 -20.24 -5.18 -11.25
C VAL A 94 -21.71 -4.88 -10.97
N ASN A 95 -22.51 -5.91 -10.69
CA ASN A 95 -23.92 -5.76 -10.33
C ASN A 95 -24.11 -4.92 -9.05
N TRP A 96 -23.28 -5.17 -8.04
CA TRP A 96 -23.25 -4.36 -6.82
C TRP A 96 -22.88 -2.90 -7.14
N SER A 97 -21.85 -2.68 -7.96
CA SER A 97 -21.37 -1.34 -8.34
C SER A 97 -22.45 -0.54 -9.07
N ASN A 98 -23.20 -1.19 -9.97
CA ASN A 98 -24.33 -0.58 -10.68
C ASN A 98 -25.48 -0.22 -9.74
N SER A 99 -25.83 -1.13 -8.82
CA SER A 99 -26.90 -0.92 -7.85
C SER A 99 -26.59 0.21 -6.88
N ASN A 100 -25.33 0.29 -6.44
CA ASN A 100 -24.85 1.30 -5.49
C ASN A 100 -24.34 2.59 -6.16
N LYS A 101 -24.42 2.69 -7.49
CA LYS A 101 -23.95 3.85 -8.29
C LYS A 101 -22.48 4.19 -8.03
N MET A 102 -21.66 3.18 -7.76
CA MET A 102 -20.23 3.30 -7.50
C MET A 102 -19.45 2.44 -8.50
N LYS A 103 -19.23 2.98 -9.70
CA LYS A 103 -18.59 2.26 -10.79
C LYS A 103 -17.11 2.01 -10.52
N PHE A 104 -16.66 0.79 -10.80
CA PHE A 104 -15.24 0.49 -10.90
C PHE A 104 -14.60 1.23 -12.07
N ASN A 105 -13.35 1.66 -11.88
CA ASN A 105 -12.53 2.14 -12.98
C ASN A 105 -11.91 0.93 -13.69
N SER A 106 -12.63 0.37 -14.65
CA SER A 106 -12.24 -0.87 -15.33
C SER A 106 -10.89 -0.77 -16.03
N GLU A 107 -10.51 0.39 -16.55
CA GLU A 107 -9.20 0.61 -17.21
C GLU A 107 -8.02 0.47 -16.25
N LYS A 108 -8.25 0.79 -14.96
CA LYS A 108 -7.25 0.61 -13.89
C LYS A 108 -7.28 -0.79 -13.29
N CYS A 109 -8.35 -1.55 -13.50
CA CYS A 109 -8.43 -2.93 -13.04
C CYS A 109 -7.60 -3.84 -13.95
N LYS A 110 -6.82 -4.72 -13.34
CA LYS A 110 -5.87 -5.61 -14.02
C LYS A 110 -5.95 -6.99 -13.37
N VAL A 111 -5.44 -8.01 -14.07
CA VAL A 111 -5.32 -9.38 -13.54
C VAL A 111 -3.85 -9.78 -13.44
N MET A 112 -3.46 -10.37 -12.31
CA MET A 112 -2.15 -10.97 -12.10
C MET A 112 -2.32 -12.47 -11.87
N HIS A 113 -1.63 -13.30 -12.67
CA HIS A 113 -1.71 -14.75 -12.56
C HIS A 113 -0.59 -15.33 -11.69
N LEU A 114 -0.93 -15.69 -10.46
CA LEU A 114 0.01 -16.27 -9.50
C LEU A 114 -0.04 -17.81 -9.51
N GLY A 115 1.11 -18.45 -9.29
CA GLY A 115 1.24 -19.89 -9.15
C GLY A 115 1.55 -20.65 -10.44
N ILE A 116 2.17 -21.82 -10.28
CA ILE A 116 2.67 -22.66 -11.39
C ILE A 116 1.51 -23.40 -12.09
N THR A 117 0.45 -23.73 -11.36
CA THR A 117 -0.73 -24.45 -11.87
C THR A 117 -1.75 -23.53 -12.54
N ASN A 118 -1.49 -22.22 -12.59
CA ASN A 118 -2.41 -21.23 -13.14
C ASN A 118 -2.44 -21.33 -14.67
N LYS A 119 -3.63 -21.50 -15.24
CA LYS A 119 -3.83 -21.61 -16.70
C LYS A 119 -3.90 -20.26 -17.42
N ASN A 120 -3.70 -19.14 -16.71
CA ASN A 120 -3.75 -17.77 -17.24
C ASN A 120 -5.05 -17.46 -17.97
N PHE A 121 -6.19 -17.82 -17.38
CA PHE A 121 -7.50 -17.53 -17.96
C PHE A 121 -7.73 -16.02 -18.09
N SER A 122 -8.47 -15.64 -19.13
CA SER A 122 -8.90 -14.27 -19.37
C SER A 122 -10.18 -13.95 -18.61
N TYR A 123 -10.27 -12.74 -18.04
CA TYR A 123 -11.41 -12.28 -17.24
C TYR A 123 -11.92 -10.93 -17.74
N LYS A 124 -13.20 -10.66 -17.49
CA LYS A 124 -13.86 -9.40 -17.84
C LYS A 124 -14.45 -8.73 -16.61
N LEU A 125 -14.42 -7.40 -16.58
CA LEU A 125 -15.14 -6.59 -15.62
C LEU A 125 -16.23 -5.81 -16.36
N GLY A 126 -17.44 -6.36 -16.37
CA GLY A 126 -18.53 -5.88 -17.21
C GLY A 126 -18.21 -6.11 -18.69
N THR A 127 -18.16 -5.05 -19.49
CA THR A 127 -17.80 -5.15 -20.91
C THR A 127 -16.29 -5.06 -21.17
N HIS A 128 -15.50 -4.74 -20.15
CA HIS A 128 -14.06 -4.51 -20.31
C HIS A 128 -13.26 -5.78 -20.06
N GLN A 129 -12.40 -6.15 -21.01
CA GLN A 129 -11.43 -7.24 -20.85
C GLN A 129 -10.29 -6.77 -19.95
N LEU A 130 -9.99 -7.51 -18.88
CA LEU A 130 -8.90 -7.15 -17.96
C LEU A 130 -7.55 -7.46 -18.60
N ASP A 131 -6.65 -6.48 -18.58
CA ASP A 131 -5.26 -6.68 -19.01
C ASP A 131 -4.48 -7.49 -17.99
N VAL A 132 -3.64 -8.38 -18.50
CA VAL A 132 -2.70 -9.16 -17.68
C VAL A 132 -1.51 -8.29 -17.30
N MET A 133 -1.11 -8.35 -16.03
CA MET A 133 0.06 -7.66 -15.51
C MET A 133 1.04 -8.64 -14.86
N GLU A 134 2.33 -8.34 -15.00
CA GLU A 134 3.43 -9.13 -14.43
C GLU A 134 3.95 -8.56 -13.11
N GLU A 135 3.72 -7.27 -12.87
CA GLU A 135 4.06 -6.57 -11.64
C GLU A 135 2.95 -5.57 -11.30
N GLU A 136 2.66 -5.41 -10.01
CA GLU A 136 1.69 -4.43 -9.52
C GLU A 136 2.13 -3.81 -8.21
N LYS A 137 1.81 -2.53 -8.03
CA LYS A 137 2.13 -1.81 -6.80
C LYS A 137 0.92 -1.73 -5.88
N ASP A 138 0.86 -2.63 -4.91
CA ASP A 138 -0.18 -2.65 -3.89
C ASP A 138 0.27 -1.97 -2.59
N LEU A 139 -0.49 -0.96 -2.11
CA LEU A 139 -0.20 -0.24 -0.86
C LEU A 139 1.27 0.20 -0.72
N ARG A 140 1.88 0.60 -1.85
CA ARG A 140 3.29 1.01 -2.02
C ARG A 140 4.33 -0.12 -2.05
N VAL A 141 3.91 -1.38 -1.99
CA VAL A 141 4.74 -2.57 -2.14
C VAL A 141 4.60 -3.08 -3.57
N LEU A 142 5.72 -3.29 -4.26
CA LEU A 142 5.74 -3.92 -5.57
C LEU A 142 5.62 -5.44 -5.40
N VAL A 143 4.66 -6.04 -6.08
CA VAL A 143 4.44 -7.48 -6.13
C VAL A 143 4.65 -7.92 -7.57
N ASP A 144 5.54 -8.88 -7.78
CA ASP A 144 5.76 -9.49 -9.08
C ASP A 144 5.10 -10.87 -9.14
N ARG A 145 4.78 -11.33 -10.35
CA ARG A 145 4.16 -12.63 -10.60
C ARG A 145 4.89 -13.81 -9.96
N ARG A 146 6.21 -13.73 -9.83
CA ARG A 146 7.05 -14.79 -9.26
C ARG A 146 7.06 -14.74 -7.73
N MET A 147 6.47 -13.71 -7.13
CA MET A 147 6.42 -13.46 -5.69
C MET A 147 7.82 -13.45 -5.05
N THR A 148 8.85 -13.04 -5.81
CA THR A 148 10.23 -13.16 -5.32
C THR A 148 10.64 -12.09 -4.33
N MET A 149 9.94 -10.95 -4.36
CA MET A 149 10.23 -9.75 -3.58
C MET A 149 11.58 -9.09 -3.89
N SER A 150 12.37 -9.63 -4.84
CA SER A 150 13.66 -9.04 -5.24
C SER A 150 13.49 -7.66 -5.86
N GLN A 151 12.50 -7.46 -6.73
CA GLN A 151 12.23 -6.16 -7.34
C GLN A 151 11.80 -5.13 -6.29
N GLN A 152 10.97 -5.52 -5.33
CA GLN A 152 10.60 -4.66 -4.21
C GLN A 152 11.82 -4.26 -3.36
N CYS A 153 12.76 -5.19 -3.13
CA CYS A 153 14.01 -4.87 -2.46
C CYS A 153 14.80 -3.79 -3.24
N ASP A 154 14.86 -3.88 -4.58
CA ASP A 154 15.51 -2.87 -5.42
C ASP A 154 14.84 -1.51 -5.33
N VAL A 155 13.51 -1.47 -5.34
CA VAL A 155 12.72 -0.23 -5.18
C VAL A 155 12.99 0.41 -3.80
N ALA A 156 12.99 -0.39 -2.73
CA ALA A 156 13.28 0.05 -1.37
C ALA A 156 14.70 0.63 -1.25
N VAL A 157 15.70 -0.11 -1.76
CA VAL A 157 17.12 0.30 -1.75
C VAL A 157 17.34 1.58 -2.55
N LYS A 158 16.71 1.70 -3.72
CA LYS A 158 16.81 2.91 -4.56
C LYS A 158 16.27 4.14 -3.84
N LYS A 159 15.09 4.06 -3.23
CA LYS A 159 14.49 5.16 -2.46
C LYS A 159 15.33 5.51 -1.24
N ALA A 160 15.74 4.52 -0.45
CA ALA A 160 16.55 4.72 0.74
C ALA A 160 17.90 5.37 0.41
N ASN A 161 18.57 4.95 -0.67
CA ASN A 161 19.81 5.56 -1.13
C ASN A 161 19.61 6.99 -1.66
N ALA A 162 18.48 7.29 -2.32
CA ALA A 162 18.18 8.64 -2.77
C ALA A 162 18.09 9.59 -1.55
N VAL A 163 17.32 9.20 -0.53
CA VAL A 163 17.19 9.97 0.72
C VAL A 163 18.54 10.08 1.45
N LEU A 164 19.28 8.98 1.56
CA LEU A 164 20.62 8.99 2.17
C LEU A 164 21.59 9.89 1.41
N GLY A 165 21.48 9.94 0.08
CA GLY A 165 22.25 10.85 -0.78
C GLY A 165 21.91 12.31 -0.52
N CYS A 166 20.63 12.63 -0.29
CA CYS A 166 20.20 13.97 0.11
C CYS A 166 20.75 14.34 1.48
N ILE A 167 20.68 13.45 2.49
CA ILE A 167 21.28 13.69 3.82
C ILE A 167 22.78 13.94 3.69
N ARG A 168 23.48 13.15 2.88
CA ARG A 168 24.93 13.31 2.65
C ARG A 168 25.26 14.70 2.10
N ARG A 169 24.48 15.21 1.15
CA ARG A 169 24.75 16.52 0.52
C ARG A 169 24.25 17.70 1.34
N GLY A 170 23.09 17.56 2.00
CA GLY A 170 22.39 18.65 2.66
C GLY A 170 22.75 18.87 4.13
N ILE A 171 23.32 17.86 4.80
CA ILE A 171 23.69 17.95 6.22
C ILE A 171 25.20 18.03 6.33
N SER A 172 25.72 19.13 6.88
CA SER A 172 27.15 19.34 7.06
C SER A 172 27.72 18.55 8.25
N SER A 173 26.99 18.48 9.37
CA SER A 173 27.42 17.70 10.55
C SER A 173 27.46 16.21 10.21
N ARG A 174 28.50 15.56 10.76
CA ARG A 174 28.73 14.10 10.67
C ARG A 174 28.65 13.42 12.03
N ASP A 175 28.11 14.11 13.03
CA ASP A 175 28.03 13.60 14.39
C ASP A 175 26.92 12.55 14.50
N LYS A 176 27.11 11.57 15.40
CA LYS A 176 26.16 10.46 15.55
C LYS A 176 24.81 10.94 16.05
N GLU A 177 24.80 11.98 16.87
CA GLU A 177 23.63 12.64 17.46
C GLU A 177 22.72 13.25 16.38
N VAL A 178 23.27 13.59 15.22
CA VAL A 178 22.52 14.15 14.09
C VAL A 178 22.16 13.07 13.08
N LEU A 179 23.15 12.28 12.63
CA LEU A 179 22.95 11.35 11.52
C LEU A 179 22.16 10.11 11.90
N VAL A 180 22.24 9.61 13.14
CA VAL A 180 21.49 8.42 13.57
C VAL A 180 19.97 8.70 13.61
N PRO A 181 19.48 9.81 14.21
CA PRO A 181 18.07 10.15 14.14
C PRO A 181 17.57 10.35 12.71
N LEU A 182 18.33 11.05 11.84
CA LEU A 182 17.94 11.25 10.44
C LEU A 182 17.85 9.93 9.67
N TYR A 183 18.81 9.02 9.87
CA TYR A 183 18.75 7.69 9.26
C TYR A 183 17.51 6.92 9.72
N LYS A 184 17.23 6.92 11.05
CA LYS A 184 16.06 6.25 11.64
C LYS A 184 14.74 6.82 11.11
N ALA A 185 14.64 8.13 10.97
CA ALA A 185 13.40 8.82 10.61
C ALA A 185 13.12 8.87 9.11
N LEU A 186 14.15 8.97 8.27
CA LEU A 186 13.98 9.26 6.84
C LEU A 186 14.42 8.12 5.92
N VAL A 187 15.47 7.39 6.26
CA VAL A 187 16.02 6.34 5.38
C VAL A 187 15.45 4.97 5.73
N ARG A 188 15.48 4.61 7.01
CA ARG A 188 15.06 3.29 7.49
C ARG A 188 13.60 2.94 7.17
N PRO A 189 12.62 3.87 7.22
CA PRO A 189 11.25 3.53 6.88
C PRO A 189 11.10 2.99 5.45
N HIS A 190 11.92 3.45 4.50
CA HIS A 190 11.90 2.92 3.14
C HIS A 190 12.41 1.47 3.04
N LEU A 191 13.20 1.02 4.01
CA LEU A 191 13.74 -0.35 4.07
C LEU A 191 12.86 -1.31 4.89
N GLU A 192 11.98 -0.78 5.73
CA GLU A 192 11.21 -1.55 6.73
C GLU A 192 9.68 -1.48 6.53
N TYR A 193 9.17 -0.54 5.73
CA TYR A 193 7.74 -0.41 5.48
C TYR A 193 7.16 -1.70 4.87
N CYS A 194 6.14 -2.28 5.52
CA CYS A 194 5.48 -3.54 5.14
C CYS A 194 6.44 -4.73 5.00
N VAL A 195 7.59 -4.71 5.67
CA VAL A 195 8.62 -5.75 5.46
C VAL A 195 8.19 -7.14 5.93
N GLN A 196 7.20 -7.26 6.82
CA GLN A 196 6.62 -8.55 7.19
C GLN A 196 5.97 -9.26 5.99
N PHE A 197 5.49 -8.50 4.99
CA PHE A 197 4.89 -9.06 3.78
C PHE A 197 5.96 -9.43 2.73
N TRP A 198 6.91 -8.54 2.45
CA TRP A 198 7.88 -8.72 1.36
C TRP A 198 9.29 -9.12 1.82
N SER A 199 9.44 -9.65 3.05
CA SER A 199 10.74 -9.99 3.63
C SER A 199 11.63 -10.72 2.60
N PRO A 200 12.90 -10.30 2.40
CA PRO A 200 13.71 -10.82 1.30
C PRO A 200 13.87 -12.34 1.38
N MET A 201 13.50 -13.05 0.32
CA MET A 201 13.65 -14.51 0.27
C MET A 201 15.09 -14.95 0.02
N PHE A 202 15.87 -14.13 -0.71
CA PHE A 202 17.23 -14.47 -1.09
C PHE A 202 18.26 -13.69 -0.27
N LYS A 203 19.36 -14.38 0.09
CA LYS A 203 20.47 -13.77 0.82
C LYS A 203 21.07 -12.55 0.12
N LYS A 204 21.10 -12.58 -1.22
CA LYS A 204 21.58 -11.44 -2.04
C LYS A 204 20.79 -10.15 -1.77
N ASP A 205 19.48 -10.26 -1.55
CA ASP A 205 18.59 -9.12 -1.33
C ASP A 205 18.64 -8.63 0.12
N GLU A 206 18.78 -9.56 1.08
CA GLU A 206 19.08 -9.22 2.48
C GLU A 206 20.37 -8.39 2.58
N ILE A 207 21.44 -8.85 1.92
CA ILE A 207 22.73 -8.12 1.85
C ILE A 207 22.55 -6.77 1.17
N LYS A 208 21.74 -6.69 0.11
CA LYS A 208 21.48 -5.44 -0.63
C LYS A 208 20.82 -4.39 0.25
N LEU A 209 19.84 -4.76 1.06
CA LEU A 209 19.24 -3.86 2.06
C LEU A 209 20.26 -3.45 3.13
N GLU A 210 21.01 -4.42 3.67
CA GLU A 210 21.99 -4.17 4.74
C GLU A 210 23.11 -3.21 4.27
N ARG A 211 23.46 -3.23 2.99
CA ARG A 211 24.44 -2.29 2.39
C ARG A 211 24.02 -0.83 2.57
N VAL A 212 22.72 -0.52 2.57
CA VAL A 212 22.24 0.85 2.81
C VAL A 212 22.57 1.29 4.24
N GLN A 213 22.30 0.43 5.24
CA GLN A 213 22.67 0.71 6.63
C GLN A 213 24.19 0.81 6.80
N ARG A 214 24.95 -0.12 6.20
CA ARG A 214 26.43 -0.08 6.20
C ARG A 214 26.98 1.22 5.63
N ARG A 215 26.35 1.77 4.58
CA ARG A 215 26.72 3.05 4.00
C ARG A 215 26.37 4.21 4.93
N ALA A 216 25.17 4.21 5.51
CA ALA A 216 24.71 5.24 6.43
C ALA A 216 25.61 5.34 7.67
N THR A 217 25.95 4.21 8.30
CA THR A 217 26.83 4.21 9.48
C THR A 217 28.27 4.59 9.16
N ARG A 218 28.74 4.44 7.91
CA ARG A 218 30.09 4.86 7.50
C ARG A 218 30.21 6.37 7.35
N MET A 219 29.09 7.08 7.13
CA MET A 219 29.09 8.53 6.97
C MET A 219 29.28 9.28 8.29
N ILE A 220 29.21 8.58 9.42
CA ILE A 220 29.30 9.15 10.75
C ILE A 220 30.78 9.26 11.13
N ARG A 221 31.16 10.42 11.66
CA ARG A 221 32.53 10.72 12.08
C ARG A 221 33.02 9.70 13.11
N GLY A 222 34.20 9.14 12.89
CA GLY A 222 34.82 8.14 13.77
C GLY A 222 34.38 6.70 13.51
N MET A 223 33.43 6.48 12.59
CA MET A 223 32.94 5.15 12.23
C MET A 223 33.60 4.61 10.95
N GLU A 224 34.31 5.43 10.18
CA GLU A 224 34.70 5.15 8.79
C GLU A 224 35.51 3.86 8.63
N LYS A 225 36.42 3.62 9.56
CA LYS A 225 37.37 2.48 9.56
C LYS A 225 36.92 1.31 10.43
N LEU A 226 35.85 1.47 11.23
CA LEU A 226 35.40 0.43 12.14
C LEU A 226 34.69 -0.71 11.38
N PRO A 227 34.87 -1.97 11.81
CA PRO A 227 34.05 -3.10 11.35
C PRO A 227 32.56 -2.80 11.51
N TYR A 228 31.72 -3.41 10.68
CA TYR A 228 30.29 -3.06 10.66
C TYR A 228 29.60 -3.36 11.99
N GLU A 229 29.95 -4.47 12.60
CA GLU A 229 29.40 -4.97 13.85
C GLU A 229 29.72 -3.99 15.00
N ARG A 230 30.98 -3.53 15.07
CA ARG A 230 31.39 -2.47 16.03
C ARG A 230 30.66 -1.16 15.81
N ARG A 231 30.44 -0.74 14.55
CA ARG A 231 29.62 0.46 14.27
C ARG A 231 28.19 0.32 14.78
N LEU A 232 27.60 -0.87 14.69
CA LEU A 232 26.25 -1.10 15.18
C LEU A 232 26.18 -0.98 16.71
N GLU A 233 27.16 -1.53 17.42
CA GLU A 233 27.30 -1.41 18.88
C GLU A 233 27.42 0.06 19.30
N GLU A 234 28.40 0.79 18.75
CA GLU A 234 28.68 2.20 19.08
C GLU A 234 27.51 3.15 18.78
N LEU A 235 26.70 2.82 17.78
CA LEU A 235 25.55 3.63 17.34
C LEU A 235 24.21 3.17 17.94
N GLY A 236 24.20 2.11 18.75
CA GLY A 236 22.98 1.53 19.32
C GLY A 236 21.99 1.08 18.23
N LEU A 237 22.50 0.42 17.19
CA LEU A 237 21.71 -0.06 16.05
C LEU A 237 21.71 -1.60 15.99
N PHE A 238 20.60 -2.16 15.53
CA PHE A 238 20.54 -3.57 15.15
C PHE A 238 20.72 -3.73 13.64
N THR A 239 21.16 -4.90 13.20
CA THR A 239 21.10 -5.27 11.77
C THR A 239 19.65 -5.19 11.27
N LEU A 240 19.46 -4.91 9.98
CA LEU A 240 18.10 -4.88 9.44
C LEU A 240 17.46 -6.28 9.51
N THR A 241 18.26 -7.35 9.44
CA THR A 241 17.78 -8.72 9.61
C THR A 241 17.19 -8.96 10.99
N LYS A 242 17.88 -8.55 12.06
CA LYS A 242 17.35 -8.66 13.43
C LYS A 242 16.10 -7.80 13.62
N ARG A 243 16.02 -6.65 12.93
CA ARG A 243 14.83 -5.79 12.98
C ARG A 243 13.63 -6.39 12.25
N ARG A 244 13.83 -7.04 11.10
CA ARG A 244 12.79 -7.80 10.41
C ARG A 244 12.25 -8.93 11.28
N LEU A 245 13.15 -9.73 11.86
CA LEU A 245 12.76 -10.80 12.80
C LEU A 245 11.91 -10.26 13.97
N ARG A 246 12.28 -9.10 14.53
CA ARG A 246 11.46 -8.43 15.54
C ARG A 246 10.09 -8.00 15.00
N GLY A 247 10.03 -7.48 13.78
CA GLY A 247 8.78 -7.11 13.11
C GLY A 247 7.87 -8.30 12.87
N ASP A 248 8.44 -9.46 12.52
CA ASP A 248 7.72 -10.71 12.32
C ASP A 248 7.15 -11.23 13.65
N MET A 249 7.95 -11.21 14.72
CA MET A 249 7.46 -11.56 16.07
C MET A 249 6.31 -10.65 16.51
N ILE A 250 6.38 -9.33 16.27
CA ILE A 250 5.29 -8.40 16.62
C ILE A 250 4.03 -8.62 15.77
N ALA A 251 4.15 -9.15 14.55
CA ALA A 251 2.98 -9.40 13.70
C ALA A 251 2.24 -10.70 14.07
N LEU A 252 2.95 -11.64 14.71
CA LEU A 252 2.41 -12.94 15.10
C LEU A 252 1.78 -12.96 16.50
N PHE A 253 2.10 -11.98 17.36
CA PHE A 253 1.62 -11.85 18.74
C PHE A 253 0.89 -10.52 18.95
#